data_AF-A0A495XDQ3-F1
#
_entry.id   AF-A0A495XDQ3-F1
#
_cell.length_a   1.000
_cell.length_b   1.000
_cell.length_c   1.000
_cell.angle_alpha   90.00
_cell.angle_beta   90.00
_cell.angle_gamma   90.00
#
_symmetry.space_group_name_H-M   'P 1'
#
loop_
_entity.id
_entity.type
_entity.pdbx_description
1 polymer ?
#
loop_
_entity_poly.entity_id
_entity_poly.type
_entity_poly.pdbx_seq_one_letter_code
_entity_poly.pdbx_strand_id
1 'polypeptide(L)'
;MISHASVVPAQRSGDAVPEVEAVSAVERYKEIVALAGESVQRMREVDEQRVKEALDRLVASQDRMAEAVEQEMLTRVGVTLLWESALDLLWDERWLTMKPLPAPDESVPPRPQEHYNGMMELAHQRLEDSLQKRTLFRKGL
;
A
#
# COMPACT_ATOMS: atom_id res chain seq x y z
N MET A 1 60.50 -60.59 -20.23
CA MET A 1 59.79 -60.59 -21.52
C MET A 1 58.43 -61.22 -21.33
N ILE A 2 57.36 -60.41 -21.25
CA ILE A 2 55.98 -60.85 -21.46
C ILE A 2 55.33 -59.73 -22.28
N SER A 3 54.88 -60.08 -23.48
CA SER A 3 54.39 -59.19 -24.53
C SER A 3 53.06 -58.53 -24.17
N HIS A 4 52.93 -57.26 -24.55
CA HIS A 4 51.65 -56.53 -24.64
C HIS A 4 50.78 -57.11 -25.75
N ALA A 5 49.52 -57.42 -25.43
CA ALA A 5 48.45 -57.53 -26.43
C ALA A 5 47.37 -56.50 -26.07
N SER A 6 47.31 -55.43 -26.86
CA SER A 6 46.27 -54.42 -26.84
C SER A 6 44.97 -55.03 -27.38
N VAL A 7 43.93 -55.09 -26.55
CA VAL A 7 42.61 -55.56 -26.96
C VAL A 7 41.79 -54.34 -27.37
N VAL A 8 41.71 -54.10 -28.68
CA VAL A 8 40.74 -53.16 -29.28
C VAL A 8 39.47 -53.97 -29.60
N PRO A 9 38.27 -53.56 -29.13
CA PRO A 9 37.04 -54.24 -29.52
C PRO A 9 36.70 -53.95 -30.98
N ALA A 10 36.31 -54.99 -31.70
CA ALA A 10 35.90 -54.94 -33.10
C ALA A 10 34.75 -53.94 -33.31
N GLN A 11 34.92 -53.01 -34.26
CA GLN A 11 33.82 -52.20 -34.77
C GLN A 11 32.80 -53.14 -35.43
N ARG A 12 31.59 -53.17 -34.88
CA ARG A 12 30.44 -53.87 -35.46
C ARG A 12 29.93 -53.03 -36.63
N SER A 13 30.29 -53.44 -37.85
CA SER A 13 29.67 -52.95 -39.08
C SER A 13 28.22 -53.42 -39.16
N GLY A 14 27.33 -52.49 -39.49
CA GLY A 14 26.02 -52.80 -40.07
C GLY A 14 24.91 -53.00 -39.06
N ASP A 15 24.30 -51.90 -38.63
CA ASP A 15 22.84 -51.85 -38.56
C ASP A 15 22.39 -50.48 -39.07
N ALA A 16 21.43 -50.50 -39.98
CA ALA A 16 20.97 -49.32 -40.69
C ALA A 16 20.38 -48.33 -39.69
N VAL A 17 21.11 -47.24 -39.44
CA VAL A 17 20.55 -46.07 -38.77
C VAL A 17 19.46 -45.57 -39.71
N PRO A 18 18.19 -45.48 -39.30
CA PRO A 18 17.21 -44.78 -40.12
C PRO A 18 17.77 -43.39 -40.34
N GLU A 19 17.92 -43.01 -41.61
CA GLU A 19 18.31 -41.67 -42.03
C GLU A 19 17.18 -40.73 -41.60
N VAL A 20 17.16 -40.41 -40.30
CA VAL A 20 16.43 -39.29 -39.75
C VAL A 20 17.06 -38.12 -40.47
N GLU A 21 16.32 -37.52 -41.40
CA GLU A 21 16.73 -36.36 -42.18
C GLU A 21 17.35 -35.35 -41.20
N ALA A 22 18.68 -35.36 -41.17
CA ALA A 22 19.42 -34.82 -40.05
C ALA A 22 19.51 -33.33 -40.29
N VAL A 23 18.51 -32.60 -39.81
CA VAL A 23 18.52 -31.14 -39.72
C VAL A 23 19.91 -30.75 -39.23
N SER A 24 20.61 -29.99 -40.07
CA SER A 24 22.01 -29.63 -39.91
C SER A 24 22.21 -29.06 -38.50
N ALA A 25 23.35 -29.31 -37.86
CA ALA A 25 23.64 -28.73 -36.54
C ALA A 25 23.46 -27.20 -36.53
N VAL A 26 23.69 -26.56 -37.68
CA VAL A 26 23.44 -25.13 -37.91
C VAL A 26 21.96 -24.78 -37.87
N GLU A 27 21.09 -25.60 -38.44
CA GLU A 27 19.64 -25.39 -38.45
C GLU A 27 19.04 -25.58 -37.05
N ARG A 28 19.48 -26.63 -36.32
CA ARG A 28 19.11 -26.81 -34.91
C ARG A 28 19.58 -25.66 -34.03
N TYR A 29 20.79 -25.15 -34.25
CA TYR A 29 21.28 -23.98 -33.54
C TYR A 29 20.42 -22.74 -33.82
N LYS A 30 20.06 -22.50 -35.10
CA LYS A 30 19.17 -21.38 -35.47
C LYS A 30 17.81 -21.50 -34.81
N GLU A 31 17.23 -22.69 -34.77
CA GLU A 31 15.95 -22.96 -34.12
C GLU A 31 16.00 -22.65 -32.62
N ILE A 32 17.04 -23.09 -31.91
CA ILE A 32 17.23 -22.80 -30.48
C ILE A 32 17.38 -21.29 -30.24
N VAL A 33 18.17 -20.60 -31.06
CA VAL A 33 18.36 -19.15 -30.94
C VAL A 33 17.06 -18.40 -31.22
N ALA A 34 16.27 -18.83 -32.21
CA ALA A 34 14.97 -18.26 -32.50
C ALA A 34 14.00 -18.42 -31.30
N LEU A 35 13.91 -19.63 -30.73
CA LEU A 35 13.09 -19.92 -29.55
C LEU A 35 13.52 -19.10 -28.32
N ALA A 36 14.82 -18.92 -28.12
CA ALA A 36 15.36 -18.09 -27.06
C ALA A 36 14.97 -16.61 -27.28
N GLY A 37 15.10 -16.11 -28.51
CA GLY A 37 14.70 -14.75 -28.88
C GLY A 37 13.21 -14.50 -28.64
N GLU A 38 12.34 -15.40 -29.10
CA GLU A 38 10.89 -15.33 -28.88
C GLU A 38 10.53 -15.37 -27.39
N SER A 39 11.24 -16.19 -26.60
CA SER A 39 11.01 -16.30 -25.15
C SER A 39 11.42 -15.02 -24.42
N VAL A 40 12.54 -14.41 -24.80
CA VAL A 40 12.97 -13.11 -24.24
C VAL A 40 11.99 -12.00 -24.62
N GLN A 41 11.50 -12.01 -25.86
CA GLN A 41 10.52 -11.03 -26.31
C GLN A 41 9.21 -11.12 -25.53
N ARG A 42 8.66 -12.34 -25.37
CA ARG A 42 7.47 -12.57 -24.53
C ARG A 42 7.69 -12.16 -23.08
N MET A 43 8.89 -12.41 -22.53
CA MET A 43 9.24 -11.99 -21.17
C MET A 43 9.23 -10.46 -21.04
N ARG A 44 9.81 -9.74 -22.01
CA ARG A 44 9.82 -8.26 -22.01
C ARG A 44 8.41 -7.69 -22.08
N GLU A 45 7.53 -8.24 -22.92
CA GLU A 45 6.14 -7.81 -23.02
C GLU A 45 5.38 -7.98 -21.70
N VAL A 46 5.59 -9.11 -21.01
CA VAL A 46 5.01 -9.34 -19.68
C VAL A 46 5.59 -8.40 -18.64
N ASP A 47 6.89 -8.16 -18.67
CA ASP A 47 7.55 -7.26 -17.72
C ASP A 47 7.11 -5.81 -17.91
N GLU A 48 6.97 -5.34 -19.15
CA GLU A 48 6.42 -4.02 -19.48
C GLU A 48 5.00 -3.86 -18.90
N GLN A 49 4.15 -4.87 -19.07
CA GLN A 49 2.80 -4.86 -18.52
C GLN A 49 2.81 -4.83 -16.98
N ARG A 50 3.68 -5.63 -16.35
CA ARG A 50 3.83 -5.65 -14.88
C ARG A 50 4.35 -4.33 -14.33
N VAL A 51 5.31 -3.70 -15.00
CA VAL A 51 5.85 -2.40 -14.61
C VAL A 51 4.74 -1.35 -14.68
N LYS A 52 3.95 -1.34 -15.75
CA LYS A 52 2.80 -0.44 -15.87
C LYS A 52 1.81 -0.64 -14.72
N GLU A 53 1.39 -1.88 -14.45
CA GLU A 53 0.48 -2.19 -13.35
C GLU A 53 1.05 -1.84 -11.96
N ALA A 54 2.36 -1.96 -11.78
CA ALA A 54 3.03 -1.57 -10.54
C ALA A 54 3.04 -0.05 -10.37
N LEU A 55 3.32 0.70 -11.44
CA LEU A 55 3.28 2.15 -11.44
C LEU A 55 1.87 2.69 -11.18
N ASP A 56 0.86 2.13 -11.83
CA ASP A 56 -0.54 2.51 -11.60
C ASP A 56 -0.96 2.29 -10.15
N ARG A 57 -0.56 1.16 -9.56
CA ARG A 57 -0.80 0.87 -8.13
C ARG A 57 -0.03 1.80 -7.19
N LEU A 58 1.20 2.19 -7.56
CA LEU A 58 2.01 3.12 -6.80
C LEU A 58 1.37 4.50 -6.77
N VAL A 59 0.96 5.03 -7.93
CA VAL A 59 0.26 6.32 -8.03
C VAL A 59 -1.02 6.30 -7.19
N ALA A 60 -1.87 5.29 -7.36
CA ALA A 60 -3.09 5.16 -6.57
C ALA A 60 -2.83 5.06 -5.06
N SER A 61 -1.68 4.50 -4.65
CA SER A 61 -1.28 4.46 -3.25
C SER A 61 -0.78 5.82 -2.74
N GLN A 62 -0.08 6.58 -3.58
CA GLN A 62 0.39 7.92 -3.25
C GLN A 62 -0.80 8.88 -3.10
N ASP A 63 -1.80 8.79 -3.98
CA ASP A 63 -3.01 9.60 -3.90
C ASP A 63 -3.77 9.34 -2.59
N ARG A 64 -4.02 8.07 -2.24
CA ARG A 64 -4.66 7.71 -0.97
C ARG A 64 -3.88 8.19 0.25
N MET A 65 -2.55 8.19 0.18
CA MET A 65 -1.70 8.68 1.26
C MET A 65 -1.79 10.22 1.37
N ALA A 66 -1.81 10.92 0.23
CA ALA A 66 -1.97 12.38 0.21
C ALA A 66 -3.34 12.78 0.80
N GLU A 67 -4.42 12.11 0.40
CA GLU A 67 -5.76 12.31 0.95
C GLU A 67 -5.80 12.07 2.47
N ALA A 68 -5.15 11.00 2.95
CA ALA A 68 -5.09 10.70 4.37
C ALA A 68 -4.32 11.77 5.17
N VAL A 69 -3.22 12.29 4.63
CA VAL A 69 -2.43 13.37 5.25
C VAL A 69 -3.24 14.68 5.30
N GLU A 70 -3.93 15.01 4.21
CA GLU A 70 -4.80 16.19 4.16
C GLU A 70 -5.92 16.09 5.21
N GLN A 71 -6.58 14.93 5.29
CA GLN A 71 -7.64 14.70 6.25
C GLN A 71 -7.15 14.75 7.70
N GLU A 72 -5.95 14.23 7.99
CA GLU A 72 -5.33 14.35 9.32
C GLU A 72 -5.08 15.83 9.66
N MET A 73 -4.51 16.60 8.73
CA MET A 73 -4.24 18.02 8.93
C MET A 73 -5.51 18.80 9.23
N LEU A 74 -6.56 18.62 8.42
CA LEU A 74 -7.85 19.28 8.61
C LEU A 74 -8.49 18.90 9.94
N THR A 75 -8.42 17.63 10.32
CA THR A 75 -8.94 17.14 11.61
C THR A 75 -8.22 17.78 12.79
N ARG A 76 -6.88 17.84 12.76
CA ARG A 76 -6.09 18.47 13.83
C ARG A 76 -6.43 19.94 14.00
N VAL A 77 -6.59 20.67 12.89
CA VAL A 77 -7.00 22.08 12.91
C VAL A 77 -8.41 22.20 13.50
N GLY A 78 -9.37 21.39 13.04
CA GLY A 78 -10.74 21.41 13.55
C GLY A 78 -10.86 21.13 15.04
N VAL A 79 -10.14 20.12 15.54
CA VAL A 79 -10.06 19.79 16.97
C VAL A 79 -9.50 20.97 17.77
N THR A 80 -8.46 21.62 17.28
CA THR A 80 -7.83 22.76 17.95
C THR A 80 -8.79 23.94 18.04
N LEU A 81 -9.48 24.28 16.95
CA LEU A 81 -10.46 25.37 16.93
C LEU A 81 -11.65 25.11 17.86
N LEU A 82 -12.18 23.88 17.87
CA LEU A 82 -13.28 23.52 18.76
C LEU A 82 -12.86 23.52 20.23
N TRP A 83 -11.61 23.16 20.51
CA TRP A 83 -11.04 23.24 21.85
C TRP A 83 -10.91 24.70 22.31
N GLU A 84 -10.32 25.57 21.48
CA GLU A 84 -10.20 27.00 21.78
C GLU A 84 -11.57 27.65 21.99
N SER A 85 -12.54 27.34 21.12
CA SER A 85 -13.91 27.81 21.27
C SER A 85 -14.56 27.33 22.58
N ALA A 86 -14.35 26.06 22.96
CA ALA A 86 -14.84 25.54 24.23
C ALA A 86 -14.17 26.24 25.44
N LEU A 87 -12.89 26.59 25.34
CA LEU A 87 -12.19 27.35 26.38
C LEU A 87 -12.74 28.78 26.51
N ASP A 88 -13.00 29.46 25.40
CA ASP A 88 -13.61 30.80 25.39
C ASP A 88 -14.98 30.79 26.07
N LEU A 89 -15.81 29.78 25.78
CA LEU A 89 -17.12 29.61 26.42
C LEU A 89 -17.01 29.37 27.94
N LEU A 90 -15.95 28.73 28.39
CA LEU A 90 -15.71 28.41 29.79
C LEU A 90 -14.92 29.51 30.53
N TRP A 91 -14.44 30.54 29.84
CA TRP A 91 -13.58 31.59 30.41
C TRP A 91 -14.25 32.38 31.54
N ASP A 92 -15.58 32.58 31.47
CA ASP A 92 -16.36 33.26 32.51
C ASP A 92 -16.52 32.42 33.80
N GLU A 93 -16.11 31.15 33.78
CA GLU A 93 -16.27 30.23 34.90
C GLU A 93 -15.01 30.18 35.77
N ARG A 94 -14.92 31.16 36.69
CA ARG A 94 -13.80 31.38 37.63
C ARG A 94 -13.38 30.19 38.51
N TRP A 95 -14.12 29.09 38.49
CA TRP A 95 -13.87 27.88 39.30
C TRP A 95 -13.23 26.73 38.49
N LEU A 96 -13.07 26.89 37.17
CA LEU A 96 -12.51 25.86 36.29
C LEU A 96 -11.03 26.11 36.01
N THR A 97 -10.19 25.12 36.25
CA THR A 97 -8.78 25.13 35.83
C THR A 97 -8.69 24.64 34.39
N MET A 98 -8.29 25.52 33.47
CA MET A 98 -8.10 25.16 32.08
C MET A 98 -6.97 24.14 31.94
N LYS A 99 -7.28 23.02 31.28
CA LYS A 99 -6.29 21.99 30.94
C LYS A 99 -5.73 22.26 29.54
N PRO A 100 -4.56 21.72 29.18
CA PRO A 100 -4.12 21.71 27.79
C PRO A 100 -5.05 20.84 26.92
N LEU A 101 -4.96 21.00 25.61
CA LEU A 101 -5.63 20.13 24.63
C LEU A 101 -5.29 18.65 24.96
N PRO A 102 -6.29 17.75 25.06
CA PRO A 102 -6.04 16.35 25.35
C PRO A 102 -5.23 15.69 24.23
N ALA A 103 -4.34 14.78 24.61
CA ALA A 103 -3.61 13.95 23.66
C ALA A 103 -4.57 12.99 22.93
N PRO A 104 -4.25 12.56 21.70
CA PRO A 104 -5.01 11.54 21.00
C PRO A 104 -5.13 10.25 21.82
N ASP A 105 -6.31 9.63 21.81
CA ASP A 105 -6.57 8.36 22.48
C ASP A 105 -6.47 7.20 21.48
N GLU A 106 -5.41 6.40 21.59
CA GLU A 106 -5.17 5.25 20.71
C GLU A 106 -6.07 4.04 21.01
N SER A 107 -6.81 4.05 22.13
CA SER A 107 -7.73 2.95 22.48
C SER A 107 -9.05 2.99 21.70
N VAL A 108 -9.29 4.09 20.98
CA VAL A 108 -10.51 4.31 20.20
C VAL A 108 -10.55 3.36 18.99
N PRO A 109 -11.64 2.60 18.80
CA PRO A 109 -11.73 1.64 17.69
C PRO A 109 -11.68 2.36 16.32
N PRO A 110 -11.14 1.72 15.27
CA PRO A 110 -11.13 2.32 13.95
C PRO A 110 -12.56 2.45 13.41
N ARG A 111 -12.94 3.67 13.05
CA ARG A 111 -14.21 4.02 12.38
C ARG A 111 -13.96 5.09 11.32
N PRO A 112 -14.87 5.29 10.35
CA PRO A 112 -14.78 6.40 9.41
C PRO A 112 -14.60 7.73 10.15
N GLN A 113 -13.72 8.60 9.67
CA GLN A 113 -13.35 9.86 10.34
C GLN A 113 -14.58 10.76 10.54
N GLU A 114 -15.53 10.72 9.61
CA GLU A 114 -16.78 11.49 9.65
C GLU A 114 -17.61 11.17 10.91
N HIS A 115 -17.53 9.92 11.39
CA HIS A 115 -18.19 9.52 12.62
C HIS A 115 -17.63 10.28 13.83
N TYR A 116 -16.31 10.38 13.93
CA TYR A 116 -15.67 11.08 15.04
C TYR A 116 -15.84 12.59 14.94
N ASN A 117 -15.79 13.15 13.72
CA ASN A 117 -16.07 14.56 13.49
C ASN A 117 -17.49 14.92 13.95
N GLY A 118 -18.50 14.14 13.55
CA GLY A 118 -19.88 14.38 13.99
C GLY A 118 -20.09 14.20 15.49
N MET A 119 -19.40 13.26 16.13
CA MET A 119 -19.44 13.09 17.59
C MET A 119 -18.81 14.28 18.32
N MET A 120 -17.72 14.84 17.77
CA MET A 120 -17.05 16.01 18.31
C MET A 120 -17.94 17.27 18.21
N GLU A 121 -18.53 17.52 17.04
CA GLU A 121 -19.48 18.63 16.84
C GLU A 121 -20.68 18.52 17.78
N LEU A 122 -21.26 17.32 17.91
CA LEU A 122 -22.37 17.07 18.83
C LEU A 122 -21.99 17.33 20.29
N ALA A 123 -20.77 16.95 20.69
CA ALA A 123 -20.28 17.21 22.05
C ALA A 123 -20.11 18.71 22.30
N HIS A 124 -19.61 19.46 21.31
CA HIS A 124 -19.48 20.92 21.39
C HIS A 124 -20.85 21.61 21.50
N GLN A 125 -21.82 21.23 20.65
CA GLN A 125 -23.18 21.79 20.73
C GLN A 125 -23.83 21.54 22.10
N ARG A 126 -23.63 20.34 22.67
CA ARG A 126 -24.13 20.01 24.01
C ARG A 126 -23.51 20.88 25.10
N LEU A 127 -22.24 21.25 24.96
CA LEU A 127 -21.56 22.16 25.88
C LEU A 127 -22.21 23.55 25.82
N GLU A 128 -22.37 24.10 24.62
CA GLU A 128 -23.03 25.40 24.41
C GLU A 128 -24.44 25.44 25.03
N ASP A 129 -25.27 24.45 24.70
CA ASP A 129 -26.65 24.33 25.19
C ASP A 129 -26.70 24.29 26.73
N SER A 130 -25.74 23.62 27.35
CA SER A 130 -25.67 23.48 28.81
C SER A 130 -25.30 24.80 29.49
N LEU A 131 -24.37 25.57 28.90
CA LEU A 131 -23.98 26.89 29.39
C LEU A 131 -25.10 27.91 29.21
N GLN A 132 -25.78 27.91 28.06
CA GLN A 132 -26.93 28.77 27.81
C GLN A 132 -28.05 28.53 28.84
N LYS A 133 -28.43 27.27 29.08
CA LYS A 133 -29.44 26.94 30.12
C LYS A 133 -29.03 27.49 31.49
N ARG A 134 -27.76 27.33 31.88
CA ARG A 134 -27.27 27.78 33.18
C ARG A 134 -27.26 29.30 33.34
N THR A 135 -26.89 30.05 32.29
CA THR A 135 -26.94 31.52 32.33
C THR A 135 -28.37 32.05 32.44
N LEU A 136 -29.36 31.39 31.82
CA LEU A 136 -30.78 31.71 32.01
C LEU A 136 -31.22 31.54 33.46
N PHE A 137 -30.82 30.44 34.12
CA PHE A 137 -31.13 30.24 35.54
C PHE A 137 -30.41 31.23 36.48
N ARG A 138 -29.23 31.74 36.12
CA ARG A 138 -28.49 32.74 36.91
C ARG A 138 -29.08 34.15 36.80
N LYS A 139 -29.75 34.51 35.70
CA LYS A 139 -30.34 35.85 35.46
C LYS A 139 -31.80 36.00 35.92
N GLY A 140 -32.46 34.91 36.30
CA GLY A 140 -33.87 34.89 36.74
C GLY A 140 -34.08 34.93 38.26
N LEU A 141 -33.02 35.14 39.04
CA LEU A 141 -32.99 35.42 40.48
C LEU A 141 -32.47 36.84 40.69
#